data_AF-A0A7X0HEA8-F1
#
_entry.id   AF-A0A7X0HEA8-F1
#
_cell.length_a   1.000
_cell.length_b   1.000
_cell.length_c   1.000
_cell.angle_alpha   90.00
_cell.angle_beta   90.00
_cell.angle_gamma   90.00
#
_symmetry.space_group_name_H-M   'P 1'
#
loop_
_entity.id
_entity.type
_entity.pdbx_description
1 polymer ?
#
loop_
_entity_poly.entity_id
_entity_poly.type
_entity_poly.pdbx_seq_one_letter_code
_entity_poly.pdbx_strand_id
1 'polypeptide(L)'
;MPLSAAAYGPQARRLELVTAGGRVLGSAEGDGPLAVSLDVEVREPTWVAARCTGGAHPDVLAERAWSHTGATWLDVDGASVRRESDLAFCRRWLDLLADFVQKHGRFRDAQQRIDLLAAVDAARPFYAAGLGVRAR
;
A
#
# COMPACT_ATOMS: atom_id res chain seq x y z
N MET A 1 20.68 -5.61 -0.48
CA MET A 1 19.79 -6.03 0.62
C MET A 1 19.02 -7.25 0.15
N PRO A 2 19.06 -8.38 0.87
CA PRO A 2 18.34 -9.58 0.48
C PRO A 2 16.84 -9.39 0.68
N LEU A 3 16.06 -9.81 -0.30
CA LEU A 3 14.61 -9.82 -0.26
C LEU A 3 14.10 -11.20 -0.66
N SER A 4 13.10 -11.68 0.06
CA SER A 4 12.40 -12.91 -0.29
C SER A 4 10.89 -12.74 -0.09
N ALA A 5 10.13 -13.41 -0.94
CA ALA A 5 8.69 -13.54 -0.80
C ALA A 5 8.25 -14.91 -1.28
N ALA A 6 7.17 -15.40 -0.68
CA ALA A 6 6.52 -16.64 -1.07
C ALA A 6 5.01 -16.45 -1.09
N ALA A 7 4.34 -17.17 -1.99
CA ALA A 7 2.90 -17.25 -2.07
C ALA A 7 2.47 -18.71 -2.11
N TYR A 8 1.44 -19.02 -1.34
CA TYR A 8 0.88 -20.36 -1.20
C TYR A 8 -0.60 -20.32 -1.52
N GLY A 9 -1.08 -21.35 -2.18
CA GLY A 9 -2.48 -21.51 -2.56
C GLY A 9 -2.61 -22.03 -3.99
N PRO A 10 -3.61 -22.86 -4.27
CA PRO A 10 -3.79 -23.45 -5.61
C PRO A 10 -4.12 -22.39 -6.69
N GLN A 11 -4.47 -21.18 -6.28
CA GLN A 11 -4.75 -20.06 -7.17
C GLN A 11 -3.53 -19.21 -7.50
N ALA A 12 -2.40 -19.36 -6.80
CA ALA A 12 -1.20 -18.57 -7.06
C ALA A 12 -0.65 -18.91 -8.45
N ARG A 13 -0.53 -17.89 -9.33
CA ARG A 13 0.00 -18.04 -10.69
C ARG A 13 1.19 -17.16 -10.98
N ARG A 14 1.22 -15.97 -10.37
CA ARG A 14 2.29 -14.99 -10.57
C ARG A 14 2.55 -14.23 -9.30
N LEU A 15 3.78 -14.28 -8.81
CA LEU A 15 4.30 -13.57 -7.66
C LEU A 15 5.30 -12.52 -8.13
N GLU A 16 5.18 -11.29 -7.65
CA GLU A 16 6.07 -10.18 -7.98
C GLU A 16 6.50 -9.45 -6.72
N LEU A 17 7.77 -9.07 -6.65
CA LEU A 17 8.25 -8.02 -5.73
C LEU A 17 8.20 -6.68 -6.46
N VAL A 18 7.45 -5.73 -5.91
CA VAL A 18 7.15 -4.43 -6.53
C VAL A 18 7.59 -3.27 -5.64
N THR A 19 7.93 -2.14 -6.26
CA THR A 19 8.31 -0.90 -5.56
C THR A 19 7.25 0.19 -5.67
N ALA A 20 7.49 1.32 -4.99
CA ALA A 20 6.64 2.51 -5.04
C ALA A 20 6.25 2.94 -6.47
N GLY A 21 7.20 2.89 -7.41
CA GLY A 21 6.96 3.21 -8.82
C GLY A 21 6.16 2.16 -9.61
N GLY A 22 5.70 1.08 -8.98
CA GLY A 22 5.15 -0.08 -9.67
C GLY A 22 6.22 -0.91 -10.41
N ARG A 23 7.50 -0.62 -10.21
CA ARG A 23 8.62 -1.37 -10.81
C ARG A 23 8.66 -2.77 -10.21
N VAL A 24 8.69 -3.78 -11.07
CA VAL A 24 8.91 -5.18 -10.68
C VAL A 24 10.41 -5.41 -10.51
N LEU A 25 10.84 -5.82 -9.33
CA LEU A 25 12.22 -6.15 -9.01
C LEU A 25 12.56 -7.61 -9.36
N GLY A 26 11.58 -8.49 -9.18
CA GLY A 26 11.69 -9.91 -9.49
C GLY A 26 10.32 -10.56 -9.47
N SER A 27 10.18 -11.68 -10.18
CA SER A 27 8.93 -12.41 -10.28
C SER A 27 9.12 -13.91 -10.41
N ALA A 28 8.10 -14.66 -10.01
CA ALA A 28 7.97 -16.09 -10.24
C ALA A 28 6.57 -16.37 -10.81
N GLU A 29 6.48 -17.31 -11.76
CA GLU A 29 5.23 -17.73 -12.38
C GLU A 29 5.17 -19.26 -12.39
N GLY A 30 3.96 -19.82 -12.27
CA GLY A 30 3.76 -21.27 -12.28
C GLY A 30 2.49 -21.70 -11.56
N ASP A 31 2.35 -23.01 -11.36
CA ASP A 31 1.15 -23.63 -10.82
C ASP A 31 1.46 -24.21 -9.44
N GLY A 32 1.23 -23.43 -8.39
CA GLY A 32 1.45 -23.86 -7.00
C GLY A 32 2.26 -22.87 -6.19
N PRO A 33 2.98 -23.33 -5.14
CA PRO A 33 3.79 -22.45 -4.32
C PRO A 33 4.81 -21.69 -5.16
N LEU A 34 4.77 -20.35 -5.08
CA LEU A 34 5.70 -19.48 -5.77
C LEU A 34 6.65 -18.89 -4.74
N ALA A 35 7.93 -18.77 -5.11
CA ALA A 35 8.93 -18.10 -4.30
C ALA A 35 9.84 -17.25 -5.20
N VAL A 36 10.22 -16.09 -4.71
CA VAL A 36 11.20 -15.20 -5.35
C VAL A 36 12.18 -14.72 -4.29
N SER A 37 13.47 -14.78 -4.61
CA SER A 37 14.56 -14.30 -3.75
C SER A 37 15.58 -13.57 -4.61
N LEU A 38 16.01 -12.38 -4.19
CA LEU A 38 17.00 -11.59 -4.89
C LEU A 38 17.73 -10.61 -3.96
N ASP A 39 18.93 -10.22 -4.37
CA ASP A 39 19.66 -9.11 -3.79
C ASP A 39 19.36 -7.82 -4.55
N VAL A 40 18.89 -6.80 -3.83
CA VAL A 40 18.54 -5.51 -4.41
C VAL A 40 19.47 -4.42 -3.91
N GLU A 41 20.01 -3.64 -4.85
CA GLU A 41 20.64 -2.37 -4.55
C GLU A 41 19.56 -1.26 -4.53
N VAL A 42 19.42 -0.58 -3.40
CA VAL A 42 18.43 0.47 -3.20
C VAL A 42 19.15 1.80 -3.06
N ARG A 43 19.04 2.65 -4.08
CA ARG A 43 19.73 3.94 -4.17
C ARG A 43 18.85 5.15 -3.84
N GLU A 44 17.55 4.94 -3.81
CA GLU A 44 16.55 5.97 -3.52
C GLU A 44 15.52 5.40 -2.55
N PRO A 45 14.93 6.23 -1.66
CA PRO A 45 13.90 5.76 -0.76
C PRO A 45 12.73 5.14 -1.52
N THR A 46 12.38 3.92 -1.16
CA THR A 46 11.22 3.21 -1.75
C THR A 46 10.54 2.35 -0.71
N TRP A 47 9.31 1.91 -0.97
CA TRP A 47 8.79 0.72 -0.33
C TRP A 47 8.95 -0.48 -1.26
N VAL A 48 8.97 -1.68 -0.69
CA VAL A 48 8.87 -2.94 -1.40
C VAL A 48 7.72 -3.75 -0.83
N ALA A 49 6.97 -4.41 -1.70
CA ALA A 49 5.93 -5.34 -1.30
C ALA A 49 5.84 -6.50 -2.28
N ALA A 50 5.25 -7.61 -1.86
CA ALA A 50 4.97 -8.73 -2.73
C ALA A 50 3.50 -8.70 -3.16
N ARG A 51 3.23 -8.85 -4.45
CA ARG A 51 1.89 -9.05 -5.02
C ARG A 51 1.81 -10.44 -5.63
N CYS A 52 0.75 -11.17 -5.33
CA CYS A 52 0.41 -12.42 -5.98
C CYS A 52 -0.91 -12.31 -6.74
N THR A 53 -0.94 -12.84 -7.95
CA THR A 53 -2.12 -12.89 -8.82
C THR A 53 -2.38 -14.30 -9.30
N GLY A 54 -3.66 -14.58 -9.56
CA GLY A 54 -4.17 -15.86 -10.01
C GLY A 54 -5.38 -15.70 -10.94
N GLY A 55 -5.79 -16.82 -11.54
CA GLY A 55 -7.02 -16.88 -12.33
C GLY A 55 -8.28 -16.80 -11.46
N ALA A 56 -9.44 -16.90 -12.13
CA ALA A 56 -10.72 -17.15 -11.45
C ALA A 56 -10.65 -18.50 -10.72
N HIS A 57 -11.28 -18.59 -9.55
CA HIS A 57 -11.33 -19.81 -8.76
C HIS A 57 -12.65 -19.89 -7.99
N PRO A 58 -13.26 -21.09 -7.82
CA PRO A 58 -14.51 -21.24 -7.07
C PRO A 58 -14.48 -20.66 -5.65
N ASP A 59 -13.32 -20.70 -5.01
CA ASP A 59 -13.11 -20.16 -3.64
C ASP A 59 -12.82 -18.64 -3.60
N VAL A 60 -12.80 -17.96 -4.74
CA VAL A 60 -12.53 -16.53 -4.84
C VAL A 60 -13.76 -15.82 -5.37
N LEU A 61 -14.34 -14.93 -4.55
CA LEU A 61 -15.52 -14.15 -4.92
C LEU A 61 -15.25 -13.11 -6.03
N ALA A 62 -14.00 -12.68 -6.17
CA ALA A 62 -13.58 -11.77 -7.22
C ALA A 62 -13.32 -12.51 -8.55
N GLU A 63 -13.31 -11.78 -9.66
CA GLU A 63 -13.01 -12.33 -10.99
C GLU A 63 -11.63 -13.02 -11.07
N ARG A 64 -10.71 -12.66 -10.17
CA ARG A 64 -9.33 -13.15 -10.13
C ARG A 64 -8.83 -13.23 -8.70
N ALA A 65 -8.03 -14.24 -8.40
CA ALA A 65 -7.32 -14.31 -7.13
C ALA A 65 -6.25 -13.22 -7.06
N TRP A 66 -6.22 -12.50 -5.94
CA TRP A 66 -5.26 -11.44 -5.70
C TRP A 66 -4.89 -11.36 -4.23
N SER A 67 -3.60 -11.15 -3.95
CA SER A 67 -3.09 -10.92 -2.61
C SER A 67 -1.87 -10.00 -2.67
N HIS A 68 -1.62 -9.27 -1.58
CA HIS A 68 -0.47 -8.39 -1.45
C HIS A 68 -0.03 -8.30 0.01
N THR A 69 1.28 -8.20 0.26
CA THR A 69 1.80 -8.01 1.63
C THR A 69 1.59 -6.58 2.12
N GLY A 70 1.87 -6.33 3.40
CA GLY A 70 2.22 -4.97 3.81
C GLY A 70 3.45 -4.47 3.04
N ALA A 71 3.59 -3.15 2.93
CA ALA A 71 4.79 -2.53 2.40
C ALA A 71 5.90 -2.50 3.46
N THR A 72 7.11 -2.90 3.07
CA THR A 72 8.34 -2.66 3.83
C THR A 72 8.98 -1.38 3.29
N TRP A 73 9.11 -0.37 4.15
CA TRP A 73 9.67 0.93 3.79
C TRP A 73 11.19 0.90 3.92
N LEU A 74 11.88 1.39 2.89
CA LEU A 74 13.33 1.44 2.80
C LEU A 74 13.74 2.90 2.68
N ASP A 75 14.37 3.40 3.74
CA ASP A 75 14.98 4.72 3.78
C ASP A 75 16.42 4.63 3.27
N VAL A 76 16.87 5.66 2.55
CA VAL A 76 18.24 5.76 2.01
C VAL A 76 18.83 7.08 2.47
N ASP A 77 20.02 7.04 3.07
CA ASP A 77 20.73 8.22 3.58
C ASP A 77 19.88 9.12 4.50
N GLY A 78 18.98 8.51 5.27
CA GLY A 78 18.06 9.21 6.18
C GLY A 78 16.96 10.01 5.48
N ALA A 79 16.75 9.79 4.18
CA ALA A 79 15.59 10.20 3.42
C ALA A 79 14.56 9.06 3.36
N SER A 80 13.28 9.41 3.50
CA SER A 80 12.18 8.46 3.45
C SER A 80 11.36 8.60 2.18
N VAL A 81 10.54 7.59 1.88
CA VAL A 81 9.66 7.59 0.71
C VAL A 81 8.70 8.78 0.75
N ARG A 82 8.84 9.69 -0.20
CA ARG A 82 7.98 10.87 -0.35
C ARG A 82 7.71 11.15 -1.80
N ARG A 83 6.63 10.57 -2.31
CA ARG A 83 6.21 10.73 -3.70
C ARG A 83 5.01 11.64 -3.76
N GLU A 84 5.11 12.69 -4.58
CA GLU A 84 4.04 13.68 -4.69
C GLU A 84 2.72 13.05 -5.16
N SER A 85 2.78 12.05 -6.04
CA SER A 85 1.61 11.27 -6.47
C SER A 85 0.88 10.60 -5.30
N ASP A 86 1.65 10.03 -4.36
CA ASP A 86 1.13 9.26 -3.24
C ASP A 86 0.56 10.20 -2.18
N LEU A 87 1.22 11.33 -1.94
CA LEU A 87 0.72 12.40 -1.07
C LEU A 87 -0.56 13.03 -1.64
N ALA A 88 -0.62 13.31 -2.94
CA ALA A 88 -1.81 13.81 -3.62
C ALA A 88 -2.98 12.82 -3.52
N PHE A 89 -2.71 11.52 -3.70
CA PHE A 89 -3.69 10.47 -3.53
C PHE A 89 -4.24 10.44 -2.09
N CYS A 90 -3.38 10.45 -1.07
CA CYS A 90 -3.80 10.45 0.32
C CYS A 90 -4.64 11.69 0.69
N ARG A 91 -4.22 12.90 0.26
CA ARG A 91 -5.00 14.13 0.49
C ARG A 91 -6.40 14.03 -0.12
N ARG A 92 -6.50 13.58 -1.37
CA ARG A 92 -7.79 13.35 -2.03
C ARG A 92 -8.65 12.36 -1.24
N TRP A 93 -8.06 11.29 -0.71
CA TRP A 93 -8.81 10.30 0.08
C TRP A 93 -9.31 10.86 1.40
N LEU A 94 -8.55 11.73 2.08
CA LEU A 94 -9.03 12.42 3.27
C LEU A 94 -10.24 13.32 2.94
N ASP A 95 -10.21 14.02 1.80
CA ASP A 95 -11.33 14.83 1.34
C ASP A 95 -12.57 13.99 1.04
N LEU A 96 -12.39 12.88 0.33
CA LEU A 96 -13.48 11.95 0.01
C LEU A 96 -14.08 11.31 1.27
N LEU A 97 -13.25 10.93 2.23
CA LEU A 97 -13.72 10.38 3.50
C LEU A 97 -14.51 11.44 4.30
N ALA A 98 -13.99 12.66 4.40
CA ALA A 98 -14.70 13.74 5.09
C ALA A 98 -16.07 14.01 4.44
N ASP A 99 -16.12 14.11 3.11
CA ASP A 99 -17.36 14.32 2.36
C ASP A 99 -18.36 13.16 2.54
N PHE A 100 -17.88 11.92 2.47
CA PHE A 100 -18.69 10.73 2.71
C PHE A 100 -19.27 10.72 4.13
N VAL A 101 -18.46 11.02 5.14
CA VAL A 101 -18.89 11.09 6.54
C VAL A 101 -19.93 12.19 6.74
N GLN A 102 -19.74 13.35 6.12
CA GLN A 102 -20.70 14.45 6.20
C GLN A 102 -22.04 14.09 5.57
N LYS A 103 -22.04 13.52 4.37
CA LYS A 103 -23.26 13.22 3.59
C LYS A 103 -23.99 11.95 4.06
N HIS A 104 -23.23 10.92 4.43
CA HIS A 104 -23.76 9.56 4.59
C HIS A 104 -23.47 8.94 5.95
N GLY A 105 -22.64 9.57 6.79
CA GLY A 105 -22.22 8.99 8.06
C GLY A 105 -23.38 8.77 9.03
N ARG A 106 -23.55 7.52 9.50
CA ARG A 106 -24.52 7.14 10.52
C ARG A 106 -23.79 6.87 11.82
N PHE A 107 -24.03 7.71 12.83
CA PHE A 107 -23.38 7.64 14.12
C PHE A 107 -24.42 7.49 15.23
N ARG A 108 -24.00 6.94 16.37
CA ARG A 108 -24.89 6.80 17.53
C ARG A 108 -25.24 8.16 18.12
N ASP A 109 -24.28 9.08 18.12
CA ASP A 109 -24.42 10.45 18.59
C ASP A 109 -23.59 11.41 17.71
N ALA A 110 -23.80 12.71 17.90
CA ALA A 110 -23.12 13.74 17.12
C ALA A 110 -21.61 13.83 17.44
N GLN A 111 -21.19 13.46 18.64
CA GLN A 111 -19.80 13.58 19.07
C GLN A 111 -18.91 12.64 18.29
N GLN A 112 -19.35 11.39 18.03
CA GLN A 112 -18.60 10.45 17.20
C GLN A 112 -18.29 10.98 15.80
N ARG A 113 -19.24 11.71 15.20
CA ARG A 113 -19.02 12.36 13.90
C ARG A 113 -17.97 13.46 14.01
N ILE A 114 -18.07 14.29 15.06
CA ILE A 114 -17.13 15.38 15.32
C ILE A 114 -15.72 14.82 15.51
N ASP A 115 -15.57 13.79 16.33
CA ASP A 115 -14.28 13.15 16.62
C ASP A 115 -13.65 12.54 15.37
N LEU A 116 -14.45 11.88 14.52
CA LEU A 116 -13.96 11.35 13.26
C LEU A 116 -13.48 12.45 12.30
N LEU A 117 -14.27 13.52 12.14
CA LEU A 117 -13.87 14.64 11.28
C LEU A 117 -12.63 15.36 11.83
N ALA A 118 -12.53 15.51 13.15
CA ALA A 118 -11.35 16.04 13.81
C ALA A 118 -10.11 15.16 13.57
N ALA A 119 -10.25 13.84 13.59
CA ALA A 119 -9.16 12.91 13.26
C ALA A 119 -8.71 13.03 11.79
N VAL A 120 -9.66 13.18 10.86
CA VAL A 120 -9.36 13.43 9.44
C VAL A 120 -8.59 14.75 9.28
N ASP A 121 -9.03 15.82 9.95
CA ASP A 121 -8.37 17.11 9.88
C ASP A 121 -6.98 17.10 10.51
N ALA A 122 -6.81 16.39 11.64
CA ALA A 122 -5.51 16.20 12.28
C ALA A 122 -4.50 15.43 11.41
N ALA A 123 -4.96 14.62 10.47
CA ALA A 123 -4.10 13.90 9.52
C ALA A 123 -3.65 14.77 8.33
N ARG A 124 -4.35 15.87 8.01
CA ARG A 124 -4.05 16.71 6.84
C ARG A 124 -2.62 17.29 6.84
N PRO A 125 -2.09 17.83 7.96
CA PRO A 125 -0.74 18.38 8.00
C PRO A 125 0.34 17.36 7.63
N PHE A 126 0.15 16.08 8.00
CA PHE A 126 1.10 15.01 7.69
C PHE A 126 1.31 14.85 6.18
N TYR A 127 0.23 14.92 5.39
CA TYR A 127 0.28 14.83 3.93
C TYR A 127 0.50 16.17 3.23
N ALA A 128 0.36 17.29 3.94
CA ALA A 128 0.63 18.64 3.43
C ALA A 128 2.11 19.04 3.55
N ALA A 129 2.86 18.46 4.49
CA ALA A 129 4.24 18.84 4.80
C ALA A 129 5.28 18.63 3.66
N GLY A 130 4.88 18.09 2.51
CA GLY A 130 5.73 17.97 1.31
C GLY A 130 7.08 17.28 1.55
N LEU A 131 8.04 17.55 0.66
CA LEU A 131 9.40 17.00 0.64
C LEU A 131 10.31 17.50 1.80
N GLY A 132 9.77 18.14 2.84
CA GLY A 132 10.57 18.96 3.75
C GLY A 132 10.60 18.61 5.25
N VAL A 133 9.74 17.72 5.78
CA VAL A 133 9.60 17.61 7.25
C VAL A 133 9.74 16.18 7.75
N ARG A 134 10.88 15.87 8.40
CA ARG A 134 11.07 14.66 9.21
C ARG A 134 10.02 14.63 10.33
N ALA A 135 9.16 13.61 10.34
CA ALA A 135 8.49 13.23 11.58
C ALA A 135 9.56 12.52 12.43
N ARG A 136 9.84 13.07 13.61
CA ARG A 136 10.66 12.43 14.64
C ARG A 136 9.85 11.36 15.35
#